data_AF-A0A7K8ENL0-F1
#
_entry.id   AF-A0A7K8ENL0-F1
#
_cell.length_a   1.000
_cell.length_b   1.000
_cell.length_c   1.000
_cell.angle_alpha   90.00
_cell.angle_beta   90.00
_cell.angle_gamma   90.00
#
_symmetry.space_group_name_H-M   'P 1'
#
loop_
_entity.id
_entity.type
_entity.pdbx_description
1 polymer ?
#
loop_
_entity_poly.entity_id
_entity_poly.type
_entity_poly.pdbx_seq_one_letter_code
_entity_poly.pdbx_strand_id
1 'polypeptide(L)'
;CRDSHFYYYGIKFALSAYATLFSILGLLILGVGIYAEAERQRHRTLEGIFLAPAVLLLLLGITVFLVSFVGMLGSLRDNRTLLRTFFWVLLLIFLTELLLILMEIIFESKMNEVFHSNIQEGIRHYYDDLDFKNILDFVQEKFSCCGGDEFRDWEVNQYHACNGSGALACGVPHSCCVRGVPGGVVNTLCGYRALDKERLELLGTIHVRGCIHAVGLWLKDNFQATLAIVCSLLLPQVLGLAMAWLHWQQLNEIHSRLDCVDSRLPEPRDLSFASLDLRGAGWCLCLPREGGYVPVNPGNEEEEEEGAACSSK
;
A
#
# COMPACT_ATOMS: atom_id res chain seq x y z
N CYS A 1 10.89 -16.29 32.64
CA CYS A 1 9.67 -16.80 31.97
C CYS A 1 8.57 -15.77 31.77
N ARG A 2 8.17 -14.99 32.79
CA ARG A 2 7.03 -14.06 32.70
C ARG A 2 7.18 -12.97 31.60
N ASP A 3 8.37 -12.39 31.45
CA ASP A 3 8.61 -11.31 30.48
C ASP A 3 8.57 -11.79 29.02
N SER A 4 8.99 -13.04 28.77
CA SER A 4 8.93 -13.66 27.44
C SER A 4 7.49 -13.91 26.97
N HIS A 5 6.59 -14.24 27.91
CA HIS A 5 5.18 -14.45 27.61
C HIS A 5 4.52 -13.12 27.27
N PHE A 6 4.72 -12.09 28.09
CA PHE A 6 4.19 -10.74 27.83
C PHE A 6 4.67 -10.17 26.48
N TYR A 7 5.94 -10.38 26.13
CA TYR A 7 6.50 -9.97 24.84
C TYR A 7 5.81 -10.66 23.66
N TYR A 8 5.62 -11.99 23.73
CA TYR A 8 4.94 -12.76 22.68
C TYR A 8 3.50 -12.28 22.45
N TYR A 9 2.70 -12.16 23.52
CA TYR A 9 1.33 -11.67 23.41
C TYR A 9 1.29 -10.21 22.95
N GLY A 10 2.24 -9.39 23.37
CA GLY A 10 2.37 -8.00 22.92
C GLY A 10 2.52 -7.92 21.39
N ILE A 11 3.44 -8.68 20.80
CA ILE A 11 3.64 -8.71 19.34
C ILE A 11 2.41 -9.29 18.64
N LYS A 12 1.85 -10.39 19.15
CA LYS A 12 0.67 -11.03 18.58
C LYS A 12 -0.51 -10.05 18.48
N PHE A 13 -0.86 -9.40 19.59
CA PHE A 13 -1.97 -8.45 19.59
C PHE A 13 -1.65 -7.16 18.82
N ALA A 14 -0.40 -6.69 18.83
CA ALA A 14 0.01 -5.52 18.04
C ALA A 14 -0.12 -5.80 16.53
N LEU A 15 0.39 -6.94 16.05
CA LEU A 15 0.28 -7.33 14.65
C LEU A 15 -1.17 -7.57 14.24
N SER A 16 -1.96 -8.25 15.09
CA SER A 16 -3.39 -8.42 14.85
C SER A 16 -4.12 -7.08 14.78
N ALA A 17 -3.86 -6.15 15.70
CA ALA A 17 -4.50 -4.83 15.71
C ALA A 17 -4.13 -4.00 14.47
N TYR A 18 -2.84 -4.01 14.09
CA TYR A 18 -2.36 -3.41 12.83
C TYR A 18 -3.14 -3.97 11.63
N ALA A 19 -3.17 -5.30 11.50
CA ALA A 19 -3.83 -5.97 10.39
C ALA A 19 -5.35 -5.73 10.37
N THR A 20 -6.01 -5.69 11.54
CA THR A 20 -7.43 -5.35 11.64
C THR A 20 -7.69 -3.91 11.20
N LEU A 21 -6.85 -2.95 11.59
CA LEU A 21 -6.98 -1.55 11.17
C LEU A 21 -6.89 -1.40 9.65
N PHE A 22 -5.89 -2.02 9.02
CA PHE A 22 -5.74 -1.98 7.56
C PHE A 22 -6.85 -2.76 6.84
N SER A 23 -7.37 -3.83 7.44
CA SER A 23 -8.53 -4.54 6.91
C SER A 23 -9.78 -3.66 6.88
N ILE A 24 -10.05 -2.91 7.95
CA ILE A 24 -11.16 -1.95 8.00
C ILE A 24 -10.95 -0.83 6.98
N LEU A 25 -9.75 -0.27 6.87
CA LEU A 25 -9.42 0.73 5.85
C LEU A 25 -9.63 0.18 4.44
N GLY A 26 -9.21 -1.06 4.17
CA GLY A 26 -9.43 -1.74 2.89
C GLY A 26 -10.91 -1.88 2.55
N LEU A 27 -11.75 -2.24 3.53
CA LEU A 27 -13.21 -2.31 3.36
C LEU A 27 -13.83 -0.94 3.09
N LEU A 28 -13.37 0.12 3.77
CA LEU A 28 -13.83 1.49 3.52
C LEU A 28 -13.47 1.95 2.11
N ILE A 29 -12.22 1.75 1.69
CA ILE A 29 -11.76 2.07 0.33
C ILE A 29 -12.55 1.26 -0.70
N LEU A 30 -12.77 -0.03 -0.46
CA LEU A 30 -13.57 -0.88 -1.33
C LEU A 30 -15.03 -0.39 -1.42
N GLY A 31 -15.63 0.01 -0.30
CA GLY A 31 -16.98 0.58 -0.27
C GLY A 31 -17.09 1.87 -1.09
N VAL A 32 -16.11 2.77 -0.95
CA VAL A 32 -16.02 3.99 -1.78
C VAL A 32 -15.82 3.65 -3.26
N GLY A 33 -14.95 2.68 -3.58
CA GLY A 33 -14.72 2.23 -4.95
C GLY A 33 -15.97 1.62 -5.60
N ILE A 34 -16.71 0.78 -4.87
CA ILE A 34 -17.99 0.21 -5.33
C ILE A 34 -19.02 1.32 -5.55
N TYR A 35 -19.13 2.28 -4.63
CA TYR A 35 -20.04 3.41 -4.77
C TYR A 35 -19.69 4.27 -5.99
N ALA A 36 -18.43 4.63 -6.16
CA ALA A 36 -17.94 5.43 -7.29
C ALA A 36 -18.18 4.72 -8.62
N GLU A 37 -17.87 3.42 -8.72
CA GLU A 37 -18.09 2.66 -9.95
C GLU A 37 -19.60 2.46 -10.24
N ALA A 38 -20.43 2.28 -9.22
CA ALA A 38 -21.88 2.20 -9.39
C ALA A 38 -22.47 3.51 -9.93
N GLU A 39 -22.02 4.65 -9.41
CA GLU A 39 -22.45 5.97 -9.87
C GLU A 39 -21.99 6.24 -11.31
N ARG A 40 -20.74 5.88 -11.62
CA ARG A 40 -20.16 5.92 -12.97
C ARG A 40 -20.97 5.07 -13.97
N GLN A 41 -21.30 3.83 -13.62
CA GLN A 41 -22.11 2.96 -14.47
C GLN A 41 -23.53 3.46 -14.68
N ARG A 42 -24.11 4.18 -13.71
CA ARG A 42 -25.44 4.76 -13.81
C ARG A 42 -25.51 5.90 -14.84
N HIS A 43 -24.41 6.63 -15.04
CA HIS A 43 -24.34 7.82 -15.90
C HIS A 43 -23.74 7.53 -17.28
N ARG A 44 -23.58 6.25 -17.64
CA ARG A 44 -22.95 5.71 -18.88
C ARG A 44 -22.68 6.75 -19.97
N THR A 45 -21.42 7.15 -20.07
CA THR A 45 -20.75 7.35 -21.36
C THR A 45 -19.31 6.84 -21.22
N LEU A 46 -18.83 6.18 -22.28
CA LEU A 46 -17.47 5.64 -22.52
C LEU A 46 -17.14 4.20 -22.08
N GLU A 47 -17.23 3.32 -23.08
CA GLU A 47 -16.47 2.08 -23.28
C GLU A 47 -14.97 2.37 -23.52
N GLY A 48 -14.33 3.13 -22.63
CA GLY A 48 -12.89 3.37 -22.69
C GLY A 48 -12.13 2.41 -21.78
N ILE A 49 -11.03 1.82 -22.26
CA ILE A 49 -9.99 1.17 -21.44
C ILE A 49 -9.18 2.27 -20.71
N PHE A 50 -9.87 3.25 -20.12
CA PHE A 50 -9.25 4.16 -19.17
C PHE A 50 -9.42 3.50 -17.81
N LEU A 51 -8.30 3.23 -17.12
CA LEU A 51 -8.30 2.79 -15.72
C LEU A 51 -8.89 3.92 -14.88
N ALA A 52 -10.21 3.95 -14.79
CA ALA A 52 -10.92 4.98 -14.05
C ALA A 52 -10.45 4.98 -12.60
N PRO A 53 -10.36 6.15 -11.95
CA PRO A 53 -10.01 6.26 -10.53
C PRO A 53 -10.81 5.31 -9.64
N ALA A 54 -12.09 5.07 -9.96
CA ALA A 54 -12.96 4.12 -9.27
C ALA A 54 -12.45 2.65 -9.34
N VAL A 55 -11.98 2.21 -10.51
CA VAL A 55 -11.43 0.85 -10.71
C VAL A 55 -10.14 0.68 -9.91
N LEU A 56 -9.28 1.70 -9.88
CA LEU A 56 -8.06 1.70 -9.08
C LEU A 56 -8.38 1.59 -7.58
N LEU A 57 -9.36 2.35 -7.09
CA LEU A 57 -9.83 2.26 -5.70
C LEU A 57 -10.38 0.86 -5.36
N LEU A 58 -11.12 0.23 -6.28
CA LEU A 58 -11.64 -1.12 -6.09
C LEU A 58 -10.51 -2.16 -6.00
N LEU A 59 -9.55 -2.14 -6.93
CA LEU A 59 -8.39 -3.04 -6.92
C LEU A 59 -7.51 -2.83 -5.68
N LEU A 60 -7.29 -1.57 -5.28
CA LEU A 60 -6.55 -1.23 -4.08
C LEU A 60 -7.27 -1.74 -2.82
N GLY A 61 -8.57 -1.46 -2.70
CA GLY A 61 -9.38 -1.87 -1.55
C GLY A 61 -9.43 -3.38 -1.36
N ILE A 62 -9.64 -4.15 -2.44
CA ILE A 62 -9.62 -5.62 -2.39
C ILE A 62 -8.25 -6.14 -1.95
N THR A 63 -7.17 -5.61 -2.55
CA THR A 63 -5.80 -6.03 -2.22
C THR A 63 -5.48 -5.76 -0.74
N VAL A 64 -5.72 -4.54 -0.27
CA VAL A 64 -5.46 -4.14 1.13
C VAL A 64 -6.28 -4.99 2.08
N PHE A 65 -7.57 -5.22 1.80
CA PHE A 65 -8.43 -6.06 2.63
C PHE A 65 -7.92 -7.50 2.70
N LEU A 66 -7.65 -8.15 1.57
CA LEU A 66 -7.24 -9.56 1.53
C LEU A 66 -5.89 -9.78 2.24
N VAL A 67 -4.89 -8.95 1.93
CA VAL A 67 -3.56 -9.05 2.55
C VAL A 67 -3.66 -8.86 4.06
N SER A 68 -4.40 -7.84 4.50
CA SER A 68 -4.58 -7.54 5.93
C SER A 68 -5.40 -8.62 6.64
N PHE A 69 -6.42 -9.18 5.99
CA PHE A 69 -7.21 -10.28 6.53
C PHE A 69 -6.37 -11.54 6.75
N VAL A 70 -5.49 -11.87 5.79
CA VAL A 70 -4.50 -12.96 5.94
C VAL A 70 -3.55 -12.70 7.10
N GLY A 71 -3.03 -11.47 7.25
CA GLY A 71 -2.17 -11.09 8.38
C GLY A 71 -2.86 -11.24 9.73
N MET A 72 -4.11 -10.79 9.85
CA MET A 72 -4.92 -10.93 11.06
C MET A 72 -5.18 -12.40 11.41
N LEU A 73 -5.63 -13.22 10.44
CA LEU A 73 -5.85 -14.65 10.67
C LEU A 73 -4.55 -15.39 10.99
N GLY A 74 -3.45 -15.05 10.32
CA GLY A 74 -2.13 -15.62 10.56
C GLY A 74 -1.65 -15.38 11.99
N SER A 75 -1.86 -14.16 12.50
CA SER A 75 -1.49 -13.79 13.87
C SER A 75 -2.42 -14.39 14.93
N LEU A 76 -3.74 -14.40 14.71
CA LEU A 76 -4.68 -14.96 15.70
C LEU A 76 -4.56 -16.48 15.83
N ARG A 77 -4.41 -17.18 14.70
CA ARG A 77 -4.31 -18.65 14.65
C ARG A 77 -2.89 -19.18 14.84
N ASP A 78 -1.90 -18.31 15.05
CA ASP A 78 -0.49 -18.68 15.15
C ASP A 78 -0.07 -19.61 13.97
N ASN A 79 -0.52 -19.28 12.76
CA ASN A 79 -0.29 -20.10 11.56
C ASN A 79 0.95 -19.59 10.80
N ARG A 80 2.05 -20.36 10.89
CA ARG A 80 3.34 -20.05 10.25
C ARG A 80 3.24 -19.81 8.74
N THR A 81 2.44 -20.60 8.03
CA THR A 81 2.33 -20.48 6.57
C THR A 81 1.64 -19.18 6.18
N LEU A 82 0.55 -18.81 6.86
CA LEU A 82 -0.17 -17.55 6.60
C LEU A 82 0.68 -16.32 6.96
N LEU A 83 1.42 -16.40 8.07
CA LEU A 83 2.30 -15.31 8.49
C LEU A 83 3.50 -15.13 7.55
N ARG A 84 4.05 -16.25 7.05
CA ARG A 84 5.08 -16.25 6.00
C ARG A 84 4.58 -15.61 4.71
N THR A 85 3.38 -15.99 4.23
CA THR A 85 2.82 -15.39 3.01
C THR A 85 2.55 -13.91 3.19
N PHE A 86 1.99 -13.51 4.34
CA PHE A 86 1.78 -12.10 4.68
C PHE A 86 3.07 -11.27 4.63
N PHE A 87 4.14 -11.76 5.26
CA PHE A 87 5.45 -11.09 5.24
C PHE A 87 6.00 -10.90 3.82
N TRP A 88 6.03 -11.96 3.01
CA TRP A 88 6.58 -11.88 1.65
C TRP A 88 5.76 -10.98 0.73
N VAL A 89 4.43 -10.97 0.88
CA VAL A 89 3.56 -10.07 0.12
C VAL A 89 3.81 -8.61 0.51
N LEU A 90 3.87 -8.30 1.81
CA LEU A 90 4.22 -6.94 2.26
C LEU A 90 5.59 -6.49 1.77
N LEU A 91 6.57 -7.40 1.74
CA LEU A 91 7.93 -7.12 1.28
C LEU A 91 7.94 -6.83 -0.23
N LEU A 92 7.21 -7.64 -1.01
CA LEU A 92 7.09 -7.42 -2.45
C LEU A 92 6.45 -6.05 -2.77
N ILE A 93 5.39 -5.68 -2.05
CA ILE A 93 4.74 -4.38 -2.22
C ILE A 93 5.74 -3.26 -1.88
N PHE A 94 6.46 -3.38 -0.76
CA PHE A 94 7.44 -2.37 -0.33
C PHE A 94 8.58 -2.21 -1.35
N LEU A 95 9.11 -3.30 -1.89
CA LEU A 95 10.12 -3.25 -2.93
C LEU A 95 9.59 -2.62 -4.22
N THR A 96 8.34 -2.91 -4.59
CA THR A 96 7.70 -2.31 -5.77
C THR A 96 7.55 -0.80 -5.59
N GLU A 97 7.12 -0.33 -4.41
CA GLU A 97 7.03 1.10 -4.09
C GLU A 97 8.39 1.80 -4.17
N LEU A 98 9.44 1.20 -3.58
CA LEU A 98 10.79 1.75 -3.68
C LEU A 98 11.28 1.83 -5.13
N LEU A 99 10.99 0.81 -5.95
CA LEU A 99 11.33 0.82 -7.37
C LEU A 99 10.59 1.94 -8.12
N LEU A 100 9.29 2.14 -7.86
CA LEU A 100 8.51 3.21 -8.47
C LEU A 100 9.06 4.59 -8.10
N ILE A 101 9.36 4.83 -6.82
CA ILE A 101 9.96 6.09 -6.34
C ILE A 101 11.33 6.31 -7.00
N LEU A 102 12.15 5.27 -7.09
CA LEU A 102 13.47 5.36 -7.72
C LEU A 102 13.37 5.66 -9.22
N MET A 103 12.43 5.03 -9.92
CA MET A 103 12.20 5.26 -11.34
C MET A 103 11.75 6.70 -11.63
N GLU A 104 10.87 7.25 -10.79
CA GLU A 104 10.44 8.65 -10.89
C GLU A 104 11.63 9.61 -10.76
N ILE A 105 12.55 9.34 -9.83
CA ILE A 105 13.72 10.20 -9.59
C ILE A 105 14.76 10.09 -10.73
N ILE A 106 15.02 8.87 -11.23
CA ILE A 106 16.07 8.64 -12.25
C ILE A 106 15.57 9.01 -13.65
N PHE A 107 14.32 8.69 -13.98
CA PHE A 107 13.74 8.81 -15.31
C PHE A 107 12.62 9.86 -15.38
N GLU A 108 12.79 10.99 -14.66
CA GLU A 108 11.82 12.10 -14.59
C GLU A 108 11.29 12.49 -15.97
N SER A 109 12.16 12.61 -16.98
CA SER A 109 11.72 12.99 -18.34
C SER A 109 10.77 11.98 -18.99
N LYS A 110 11.05 10.68 -18.87
CA LYS A 110 10.19 9.63 -19.44
C LYS A 110 8.88 9.51 -18.69
N MET A 111 8.92 9.64 -17.37
CA MET A 111 7.70 9.63 -16.56
C MET A 111 6.81 10.83 -16.88
N ASN A 112 7.40 12.02 -17.07
CA ASN A 112 6.67 13.20 -17.52
C ASN A 112 6.02 13.01 -18.88
N GLU A 113 6.68 12.36 -19.85
CA GLU A 113 6.08 12.00 -21.14
C GLU A 113 4.88 11.05 -20.98
N VAL A 114 5.01 10.04 -20.12
CA VAL A 114 3.90 9.13 -19.80
C VAL A 114 2.74 9.90 -19.17
N PHE A 115 2.98 10.75 -18.17
CA PHE A 115 1.94 11.57 -17.57
C PHE A 115 1.30 12.53 -18.58
N HIS A 116 2.09 13.18 -19.42
CA HIS A 116 1.59 14.08 -20.47
C HIS A 116 0.66 13.34 -21.43
N SER A 117 1.06 12.17 -21.93
CA SER A 117 0.21 11.37 -22.83
C SER A 117 -1.12 10.97 -22.20
N ASN A 118 -1.12 10.58 -20.91
CA ASN A 118 -2.33 10.20 -20.19
C ASN A 118 -3.24 11.41 -19.92
N ILE A 119 -2.67 12.56 -19.54
CA ILE A 119 -3.42 13.81 -19.34
C ILE A 119 -3.98 14.30 -20.68
N GLN A 120 -3.22 14.22 -21.75
CA GLN A 120 -3.66 14.63 -23.09
C GLN A 120 -4.85 13.76 -23.57
N GLU A 121 -4.81 12.45 -23.31
CA GLU A 121 -5.94 11.56 -23.60
C GLU A 121 -7.17 11.88 -22.73
N GLY A 122 -6.96 12.19 -21.44
CA GLY A 122 -8.03 12.68 -20.58
C GLY A 122 -8.62 14.01 -21.06
N ILE A 123 -7.78 14.94 -21.54
CA ILE A 123 -8.23 16.23 -22.11
C ILE A 123 -9.11 16.01 -23.35
N ARG A 124 -8.81 15.02 -24.20
CA ARG A 124 -9.69 14.67 -25.34
C ARG A 124 -11.11 14.34 -24.89
N HIS A 125 -11.24 13.58 -23.80
CA HIS A 125 -12.52 13.12 -23.23
C HIS A 125 -13.01 13.98 -22.05
N TYR A 126 -12.51 15.20 -21.90
CA TYR A 126 -12.74 16.03 -20.71
C TYR A 126 -14.22 16.33 -20.39
N TYR A 127 -15.12 16.37 -21.38
CA TYR A 127 -16.56 16.56 -21.11
C TYR A 127 -17.34 15.25 -21.01
N ASP A 128 -16.73 14.14 -21.40
CA ASP A 128 -17.34 12.81 -21.35
C ASP A 128 -17.01 12.12 -20.02
N ASP A 129 -15.83 12.40 -19.43
CA ASP A 129 -15.40 11.90 -18.12
C ASP A 129 -15.45 13.02 -17.06
N LEU A 130 -16.55 13.03 -16.28
CA LEU A 130 -16.78 14.00 -15.22
C LEU A 130 -15.77 13.85 -14.06
N ASP A 131 -15.25 12.65 -13.81
CA ASP A 131 -14.27 12.40 -12.75
C ASP A 131 -12.93 13.02 -13.13
N PHE A 132 -12.47 12.74 -14.36
CA PHE A 132 -11.27 13.37 -14.91
C PHE A 132 -11.40 14.90 -14.93
N LYS A 133 -12.55 15.41 -15.39
CA LYS A 133 -12.85 16.84 -15.37
C LYS A 133 -12.67 17.46 -13.99
N ASN A 134 -13.31 16.89 -12.97
CA ASN A 134 -13.25 17.41 -11.61
C ASN A 134 -11.83 17.38 -11.04
N ILE A 135 -11.08 16.31 -11.31
CA ILE A 135 -9.68 16.18 -10.88
C ILE A 135 -8.80 17.22 -11.58
N LEU A 136 -8.90 17.34 -12.91
CA LEU A 136 -8.09 18.29 -13.66
C LEU A 136 -8.45 19.73 -13.29
N ASP A 137 -9.73 20.06 -13.13
CA ASP A 137 -10.18 21.39 -12.69
C ASP A 137 -9.64 21.72 -11.30
N PHE A 138 -9.69 20.76 -10.36
CA PHE A 138 -9.09 20.93 -9.04
C PHE A 138 -7.58 21.16 -9.12
N VAL A 139 -6.85 20.37 -9.91
CA VAL A 139 -5.40 20.51 -10.05
C VAL A 139 -5.03 21.86 -10.66
N GLN A 140 -5.73 22.28 -11.71
CA GLN A 140 -5.51 23.56 -12.38
C GLN A 140 -5.72 24.74 -11.44
N GLU A 141 -6.80 24.71 -10.67
CA GLU A 141 -7.08 25.75 -9.68
C GLU A 141 -6.12 25.71 -8.48
N LYS A 142 -5.82 24.52 -7.96
CA LYS A 142 -5.00 24.34 -6.76
C LYS A 142 -3.54 24.70 -6.99
N PHE A 143 -3.00 24.34 -8.15
CA PHE A 143 -1.60 24.52 -8.52
C PHE A 143 -1.38 25.67 -9.51
N SER A 144 -2.42 26.43 -9.85
CA SER A 144 -2.33 27.60 -10.73
C SER A 144 -1.64 27.27 -12.06
N CYS A 145 -2.15 26.24 -12.72
CA CYS A 145 -1.61 25.66 -13.95
C CYS A 145 -2.73 25.40 -14.98
N CYS A 146 -2.37 25.11 -16.23
CA CYS A 146 -3.31 24.76 -17.29
C CYS A 146 -2.73 23.72 -18.24
N GLY A 147 -3.56 22.76 -18.64
CA GLY A 147 -3.14 21.61 -19.46
C GLY A 147 -2.26 20.62 -18.69
N GLY A 148 -1.55 19.76 -19.43
CA GLY A 148 -0.58 18.81 -18.88
C GLY A 148 0.82 19.43 -18.81
N ASP A 149 1.36 19.78 -19.96
CA ASP A 149 2.67 20.43 -20.14
C ASP A 149 2.54 21.91 -20.52
N GLU A 150 1.49 22.26 -21.27
CA GLU A 150 1.17 23.66 -21.60
C GLU A 150 -0.33 23.89 -21.82
N PHE A 151 -0.78 25.16 -21.75
CA PHE A 151 -2.14 25.56 -22.07
C PHE A 151 -2.59 25.17 -23.49
N ARG A 152 -1.66 24.95 -24.43
CA ARG A 152 -1.96 24.48 -25.79
C ARG A 152 -2.42 23.03 -25.86
N ASP A 153 -2.24 22.25 -24.79
CA ASP A 153 -2.74 20.88 -24.74
C ASP A 153 -4.26 20.78 -24.96
N TRP A 154 -4.99 21.89 -24.77
CA TRP A 154 -6.43 21.99 -25.05
C TRP A 154 -6.80 21.93 -26.54
N GLU A 155 -5.84 22.08 -27.46
CA GLU A 155 -6.07 21.98 -28.91
C GLU A 155 -6.59 20.60 -29.34
N VAL A 156 -6.38 19.55 -28.53
CA VAL A 156 -6.85 18.18 -28.84
C VAL A 156 -8.32 17.95 -28.48
N ASN A 157 -8.94 18.80 -27.67
CA ASN A 157 -10.32 18.62 -27.24
C ASN A 157 -11.28 19.20 -28.28
N GLN A 158 -12.32 18.43 -28.65
CA GLN A 158 -13.28 18.82 -29.69
C GLN A 158 -14.01 20.17 -29.46
N TYR A 159 -14.19 20.60 -28.20
CA TYR A 159 -14.88 21.85 -27.86
C TYR A 159 -13.94 23.05 -27.80
N HIS A 160 -12.66 22.83 -27.49
CA HIS A 160 -11.65 23.87 -27.30
C HIS A 160 -10.73 24.06 -28.51
N ALA A 161 -10.65 23.07 -29.40
CA ALA A 161 -9.91 23.17 -30.66
C ALA A 161 -10.36 24.38 -31.49
N CYS A 162 -9.40 25.07 -32.12
CA CYS A 162 -9.69 26.28 -32.92
C CYS A 162 -10.44 25.97 -34.23
N ASN A 163 -10.56 24.70 -34.62
CA ASN A 163 -11.39 24.28 -35.76
C ASN A 163 -12.89 24.22 -35.43
N GLY A 164 -13.26 24.33 -34.16
CA GLY A 164 -14.64 24.29 -33.70
C GLY A 164 -15.39 25.59 -33.98
N SER A 165 -16.71 25.49 -34.09
CA SER A 165 -17.62 26.65 -34.22
C SER A 165 -18.30 27.05 -32.91
N GLY A 166 -18.00 26.34 -31.81
CA GLY A 166 -18.59 26.57 -30.50
C GLY A 166 -18.05 27.83 -29.80
N ALA A 167 -18.77 28.30 -28.79
CA ALA A 167 -18.35 29.48 -28.00
C ALA A 167 -17.04 29.28 -27.22
N LEU A 168 -16.67 28.02 -26.97
CA LEU A 168 -15.42 27.62 -26.31
C LEU A 168 -14.26 27.39 -27.29
N ALA A 169 -14.52 27.48 -28.60
CA ALA A 169 -13.50 27.20 -29.60
C ALA A 169 -12.30 28.14 -29.46
N CYS A 170 -11.13 27.57 -29.69
CA CYS A 170 -9.84 28.23 -29.52
C CYS A 170 -9.57 28.73 -28.09
N GLY A 171 -10.25 28.14 -27.10
CA GLY A 171 -10.18 28.54 -25.70
C GLY A 171 -9.59 27.49 -24.77
N VAL A 172 -9.60 27.82 -23.49
CA VAL A 172 -9.27 26.91 -22.38
C VAL A 172 -10.41 26.97 -21.35
N PRO A 173 -10.63 25.92 -20.53
CA PRO A 173 -11.68 25.96 -19.53
C PRO A 173 -11.41 27.00 -18.44
N HIS A 174 -12.48 27.37 -17.74
CA HIS A 174 -12.44 28.39 -16.69
C HIS A 174 -11.52 28.04 -15.49
N SER A 175 -11.22 26.76 -15.26
CA SER A 175 -10.28 26.29 -14.24
C SER A 175 -8.85 26.75 -14.49
N CYS A 176 -8.49 27.08 -15.74
CA CYS A 176 -7.23 27.70 -16.10
C CYS A 176 -7.18 29.22 -15.83
N CYS A 177 -8.29 29.86 -15.47
CA CYS A 177 -8.37 31.30 -15.27
C CYS A 177 -7.62 31.74 -14.01
N VAL A 178 -6.87 32.84 -14.12
CA VAL A 178 -6.31 33.51 -12.95
C VAL A 178 -7.46 34.13 -12.16
N ARG A 179 -7.63 33.68 -10.91
CA ARG A 179 -8.56 34.34 -9.98
C ARG A 179 -7.93 35.64 -9.50
N GLY A 180 -8.63 36.75 -9.75
CA GLY A 180 -8.23 38.07 -9.27
C GLY A 180 -8.45 38.21 -7.76
N VAL A 181 -9.50 38.93 -7.37
CA VAL A 181 -9.78 39.25 -5.96
C VAL A 181 -10.39 38.03 -5.23
N PRO A 182 -9.93 37.69 -4.01
CA PRO A 182 -10.59 36.68 -3.18
C PRO A 182 -12.07 37.01 -2.97
N GLY A 183 -12.99 36.13 -3.38
CA GLY A 183 -14.44 36.36 -3.28
C GLY A 183 -15.06 37.15 -4.45
N GLY A 184 -14.30 37.49 -5.49
CA GLY A 184 -14.84 38.07 -6.72
C GLY A 184 -15.59 37.07 -7.61
N VAL A 185 -16.46 37.57 -8.49
CA VAL A 185 -17.14 36.75 -9.50
C VAL A 185 -16.10 36.26 -10.51
N VAL A 186 -16.00 34.94 -10.69
CA VAL A 186 -15.07 34.34 -11.65
C VAL A 186 -15.57 34.60 -13.06
N ASN A 187 -14.70 35.16 -13.92
CA ASN A 187 -14.99 35.29 -15.34
C ASN A 187 -14.89 33.92 -16.01
N THR A 188 -16.02 33.27 -16.24
CA THR A 188 -16.10 31.95 -16.88
C THR A 188 -15.69 31.95 -18.35
N LEU A 189 -15.58 33.12 -19.00
CA LEU A 189 -15.10 33.29 -20.37
C LEU A 189 -13.66 33.85 -20.45
N CYS A 190 -12.88 33.84 -19.36
CA CYS A 190 -11.51 34.38 -19.41
C CYS A 190 -10.62 33.69 -20.47
N GLY A 191 -10.88 32.40 -20.71
CA GLY A 191 -10.13 31.56 -21.65
C GLY A 191 -10.55 31.73 -23.10
N TYR A 192 -11.46 32.65 -23.43
CA TYR A 192 -11.94 32.84 -24.80
C TYR A 192 -10.80 33.27 -25.74
N ARG A 193 -10.61 32.51 -26.83
CA ARG A 193 -9.53 32.71 -27.83
C ARG A 193 -8.14 32.77 -27.21
N ALA A 194 -7.93 32.03 -26.12
CA ALA A 194 -6.64 31.91 -25.45
C ALA A 194 -5.59 31.24 -26.34
N LEU A 195 -5.98 30.26 -27.16
CA LEU A 195 -5.07 29.49 -28.01
C LEU A 195 -4.54 30.29 -29.22
N ASP A 196 -5.26 31.33 -29.65
CA ASP A 196 -4.87 32.25 -30.75
C ASP A 196 -3.74 33.22 -30.35
N LYS A 197 -3.50 33.39 -29.04
CA LYS A 197 -2.65 34.46 -28.50
C LYS A 197 -1.28 33.95 -28.08
N GLU A 198 -0.33 34.86 -28.03
CA GLU A 198 1.00 34.54 -27.51
C GLU A 198 1.01 34.42 -25.98
N ARG A 199 1.93 33.60 -25.47
CA ARG A 199 2.07 33.34 -24.02
C ARG A 199 2.20 34.63 -23.21
N LEU A 200 2.88 35.66 -23.74
CA LEU A 200 3.12 36.92 -23.05
C LEU A 200 1.83 37.74 -22.86
N GLU A 201 0.91 37.68 -23.82
CA GLU A 201 -0.38 38.39 -23.76
C GLU A 201 -1.35 37.75 -22.77
N LEU A 202 -1.13 36.47 -22.43
CA LEU A 202 -1.97 35.69 -21.53
C LEU A 202 -1.58 35.82 -20.06
N LEU A 203 -0.42 36.40 -19.77
CA LEU A 203 0.07 36.62 -18.42
C LEU A 203 -0.94 37.45 -17.61
N GLY A 204 -1.40 36.88 -16.49
CA GLY A 204 -2.39 37.51 -15.62
C GLY A 204 -3.85 37.27 -16.01
N THR A 205 -4.12 36.62 -17.16
CA THR A 205 -5.48 36.20 -17.54
C THR A 205 -5.68 34.69 -17.32
N ILE A 206 -4.74 33.87 -17.78
CA ILE A 206 -4.75 32.42 -17.54
C ILE A 206 -3.40 31.93 -17.00
N HIS A 207 -3.43 30.75 -16.38
CA HIS A 207 -2.24 30.03 -15.95
C HIS A 207 -1.58 29.34 -17.16
N VAL A 208 -0.56 29.93 -17.76
CA VAL A 208 0.08 29.38 -18.99
C VAL A 208 0.96 28.15 -18.76
N ARG A 209 1.29 27.85 -17.50
CA ARG A 209 2.22 26.79 -17.12
C ARG A 209 1.52 25.44 -17.05
N GLY A 210 2.14 24.38 -17.56
CA GLY A 210 1.66 23.00 -17.43
C GLY A 210 1.56 22.49 -15.99
N CYS A 211 0.56 21.66 -15.73
CA CYS A 211 0.30 21.11 -14.41
C CYS A 211 1.31 20.07 -13.95
N ILE A 212 1.88 19.26 -14.85
CA ILE A 212 2.92 18.27 -14.48
C ILE A 212 4.10 19.00 -13.84
N HIS A 213 4.59 20.04 -14.52
CA HIS A 213 5.71 20.82 -14.01
C HIS A 213 5.33 21.66 -12.78
N ALA A 214 4.10 22.17 -12.68
CA ALA A 214 3.65 22.94 -11.50
C ALA A 214 3.58 22.08 -10.23
N VAL A 215 2.99 20.88 -10.32
CA VAL A 215 2.92 19.92 -9.21
C VAL A 215 4.33 19.48 -8.81
N GLY A 216 5.20 19.18 -9.78
CA GLY A 216 6.58 18.81 -9.51
C GLY A 216 7.37 19.89 -8.76
N LEU A 217 7.22 21.17 -9.13
CA LEU A 217 7.83 22.26 -8.35
C LEU A 217 7.20 22.41 -6.98
N TRP A 218 5.87 22.30 -6.86
CA TRP A 218 5.23 22.37 -5.55
C TRP A 218 5.76 21.31 -4.58
N LEU A 219 5.97 20.07 -5.06
CA LEU A 219 6.56 18.99 -4.27
C LEU A 219 8.01 19.31 -3.86
N LYS A 220 8.81 19.92 -4.74
CA LYS A 220 10.20 20.32 -4.46
C LYS A 220 10.26 21.48 -3.46
N ASP A 221 9.41 22.49 -3.62
CA ASP A 221 9.37 23.68 -2.77
C ASP A 221 8.77 23.40 -1.39
N ASN A 222 7.81 22.47 -1.30
CA ASN A 222 7.15 22.09 -0.05
C ASN A 222 7.71 20.78 0.50
N PHE A 223 9.04 20.71 0.68
CA PHE A 223 9.72 19.48 1.09
C PHE A 223 9.14 18.85 2.37
N GLN A 224 8.64 19.66 3.32
CA GLN A 224 8.02 19.16 4.55
C GLN A 224 6.73 18.38 4.28
N ALA A 225 5.87 18.91 3.41
CA ALA A 225 4.63 18.23 3.01
C ALA A 225 4.94 16.98 2.20
N THR A 226 5.90 17.07 1.27
CA THR A 226 6.34 15.93 0.46
C THR A 226 6.92 14.81 1.32
N LEU A 227 7.79 15.14 2.29
CA LEU A 227 8.32 14.17 3.24
C LEU A 227 7.21 13.53 4.07
N ALA A 228 6.25 14.32 4.55
CA ALA A 228 5.12 13.81 5.32
C ALA A 228 4.28 12.80 4.50
N ILE A 229 4.00 13.09 3.23
CA ILE A 229 3.27 12.19 2.33
C ILE A 229 4.04 10.88 2.16
N VAL A 230 5.33 10.94 1.80
CA VAL A 230 6.16 9.74 1.61
C VAL A 230 6.27 8.92 2.89
N CYS A 231 6.50 9.56 4.04
CA CYS A 231 6.57 8.88 5.32
C CYS A 231 5.23 8.25 5.72
N SER A 232 4.09 8.89 5.41
CA SER A 232 2.77 8.34 5.72
C SER A 232 2.46 7.04 4.97
N LEU A 233 3.06 6.86 3.78
CA LEU A 233 2.94 5.63 2.99
C LEU A 233 3.93 4.56 3.47
N LEU A 234 5.22 4.92 3.61
CA LEU A 234 6.27 3.93 3.88
C LEU A 234 6.35 3.47 5.35
N LEU A 235 6.13 4.36 6.32
CA LEU A 235 6.32 4.02 7.74
C LEU A 235 5.38 2.91 8.23
N PRO A 236 4.06 2.95 7.94
CA PRO A 236 3.17 1.87 8.37
C PRO A 236 3.59 0.52 7.81
N GLN A 237 4.07 0.49 6.57
CA GLN A 237 4.50 -0.73 5.91
C GLN A 237 5.79 -1.30 6.50
N VAL A 238 6.77 -0.45 6.82
CA VAL A 238 7.99 -0.86 7.55
C VAL A 238 7.64 -1.39 8.94
N LEU A 239 6.72 -0.75 9.66
CA LEU A 239 6.24 -1.25 10.95
C LEU A 239 5.55 -2.61 10.80
N GLY A 240 4.67 -2.77 9.81
CA GLY A 240 4.02 -4.04 9.49
C GLY A 240 5.00 -5.16 9.18
N LEU A 241 6.03 -4.87 8.37
CA LEU A 241 7.11 -5.80 8.04
C LEU A 241 7.92 -6.21 9.28
N ALA A 242 8.30 -5.25 10.13
CA ALA A 242 9.04 -5.52 11.35
C ALA A 242 8.21 -6.41 12.30
N MET A 243 6.93 -6.08 12.53
CA MET A 243 6.04 -6.87 13.38
C MET A 243 5.82 -8.27 12.82
N ALA A 244 5.58 -8.41 11.51
CA ALA A 244 5.40 -9.69 10.85
C ALA A 244 6.66 -10.57 10.93
N TRP A 245 7.83 -9.98 10.70
CA TRP A 245 9.11 -10.66 10.82
C TRP A 245 9.36 -11.15 12.24
N LEU A 246 9.20 -10.27 13.24
CA LEU A 246 9.41 -10.63 14.65
C LEU A 246 8.47 -11.74 15.09
N HIS A 247 7.18 -11.65 14.74
CA HIS A 247 6.21 -12.68 15.07
C HIS A 247 6.52 -14.01 14.38
N TRP A 248 6.93 -13.97 13.10
CA TRP A 248 7.29 -15.18 12.35
C TRP A 248 8.53 -15.86 12.92
N GLN A 249 9.59 -15.10 13.23
CA GLN A 249 10.79 -15.62 13.87
C GLN A 249 10.47 -16.30 15.21
N GLN A 250 9.69 -15.65 16.06
CA GLN A 250 9.28 -16.20 17.35
C GLN A 250 8.48 -17.50 17.19
N LEU A 251 7.53 -17.53 16.25
CA LEU A 251 6.69 -18.69 16.01
C LEU A 251 7.49 -19.87 15.42
N ASN A 252 8.48 -19.60 14.57
CA ASN A 252 9.40 -20.63 14.07
C ASN A 252 10.25 -21.22 15.19
N GLU A 253 10.80 -20.39 16.07
CA GLU A 253 11.59 -20.83 17.23
C GLU A 253 10.74 -21.75 18.13
N ILE A 254 9.52 -21.32 18.50
CA ILE A 254 8.61 -22.13 19.34
C ILE A 254 8.34 -23.49 18.71
N HIS A 255 8.07 -23.52 17.40
CA HIS A 255 7.77 -24.78 16.72
C HIS A 255 8.99 -25.69 16.59
N SER A 256 10.17 -25.13 16.29
CA SER A 256 11.42 -25.91 16.23
C SER A 256 11.74 -26.60 17.56
N ARG A 257 11.45 -25.93 18.69
CA ARG A 257 11.59 -26.54 20.02
C ARG A 257 10.59 -27.67 20.24
N LEU A 258 9.38 -27.56 19.69
CA LEU A 258 8.36 -28.61 19.77
C LEU A 258 8.81 -29.86 18.98
N ASP A 259 9.34 -29.67 17.77
CA ASP A 259 9.86 -30.76 16.93
C ASP A 259 11.06 -31.48 17.59
N CYS A 260 11.91 -30.74 18.31
CA CYS A 260 13.02 -31.30 19.09
C CYS A 260 12.59 -32.08 20.34
N VAL A 261 11.38 -31.84 20.87
CA VAL A 261 10.84 -32.62 22.00
C VAL A 261 10.24 -33.93 21.49
N ASP A 262 9.52 -33.87 20.37
CA ASP A 262 8.89 -35.06 19.76
C ASP A 262 9.94 -36.09 19.31
N SER A 263 11.08 -35.63 18.78
CA SER A 263 12.21 -36.50 18.38
C SER A 263 12.99 -37.11 19.56
N ARG A 264 12.77 -36.66 20.79
CA ARG A 264 13.35 -37.28 22.00
C ARG A 264 12.43 -38.28 22.68
N LEU A 265 11.18 -38.43 22.24
CA LEU A 265 10.30 -39.50 22.72
C LEU A 265 10.70 -40.81 22.02
N PRO A 266 11.14 -41.85 22.76
CA PRO A 266 11.33 -43.18 22.19
C PRO A 266 9.97 -43.74 21.74
N GLU A 267 9.96 -44.59 20.71
CA GLU A 267 8.79 -45.40 20.39
C GLU A 267 8.28 -46.14 21.64
N PRO A 268 6.95 -46.28 21.83
CA PRO A 268 6.36 -46.78 23.08
C PRO A 268 6.52 -48.30 23.29
N ARG A 269 7.61 -48.91 22.83
CA ARG A 269 7.87 -50.34 23.03
C ARG A 269 8.56 -50.68 24.35
N ASP A 270 9.18 -49.71 25.03
CA ASP A 270 9.93 -49.96 26.28
C ASP A 270 9.46 -49.13 27.51
N LEU A 271 8.29 -48.49 27.44
CA LEU A 271 7.81 -47.64 28.54
C LEU A 271 7.11 -48.45 29.64
N SER A 272 7.86 -48.87 30.66
CA SER A 272 7.29 -49.52 31.85
C SER A 272 6.59 -48.50 32.75
N PHE A 273 5.24 -48.56 32.76
CA PHE A 273 4.36 -47.70 33.55
C PHE A 273 4.59 -47.79 35.08
N ALA A 274 5.28 -48.83 35.56
CA ALA A 274 5.58 -49.03 36.97
C ALA A 274 6.69 -48.09 37.52
N SER A 275 7.40 -47.38 36.63
CA SER A 275 8.50 -46.48 36.98
C SER A 275 8.11 -44.99 37.06
N LEU A 276 6.87 -44.63 36.71
CA LEU A 276 6.40 -43.25 36.78
C LEU A 276 5.83 -42.92 38.17
N ASP A 277 6.61 -42.22 38.99
CA ASP A 277 6.10 -41.60 40.23
C ASP A 277 5.44 -40.24 39.92
N LEU A 278 4.10 -40.23 39.89
CA LEU A 278 3.26 -39.07 39.59
C LEU A 278 2.70 -38.40 40.87
N ARG A 279 3.20 -38.74 42.06
CA ARG A 279 2.64 -38.24 43.34
C ARG A 279 2.78 -36.74 43.58
N GLY A 280 3.50 -36.01 42.72
CA GLY A 280 3.65 -34.55 42.76
C GLY A 280 3.04 -33.77 41.58
N ALA A 281 2.32 -34.43 40.67
CA ALA A 281 1.76 -33.77 39.49
C ALA A 281 0.48 -32.99 39.84
N GLY A 282 0.63 -31.71 40.17
CA GLY A 282 -0.47 -30.76 40.20
C GLY A 282 -1.13 -30.59 38.82
N TRP A 283 -2.40 -30.18 38.81
CA TRP A 283 -3.32 -30.11 37.66
C TRP A 283 -2.99 -29.06 36.57
N CYS A 284 -1.71 -28.78 36.30
CA CYS A 284 -1.31 -27.94 35.18
C CYS A 284 -0.57 -28.78 34.14
N LEU A 285 -1.32 -29.33 33.19
CA LEU A 285 -0.77 -29.87 31.94
C LEU A 285 -0.29 -28.69 31.08
N CYS A 286 1.03 -28.60 30.88
CA CYS A 286 1.76 -28.26 29.64
C CYS A 286 3.07 -27.45 29.88
N LEU A 287 4.22 -28.17 29.79
CA LEU A 287 5.60 -27.78 29.39
C LEU A 287 6.46 -26.83 30.26
N PRO A 288 7.82 -26.94 30.19
CA PRO A 288 8.71 -28.03 30.59
C PRO A 288 9.47 -27.70 31.91
N ARG A 289 9.90 -28.72 32.66
CA ARG A 289 10.63 -28.55 33.93
C ARG A 289 12.10 -28.21 33.67
N GLU A 290 12.59 -27.07 34.18
CA GLU A 290 14.02 -26.82 34.35
C GLU A 290 14.54 -27.62 35.55
N GLY A 291 15.47 -28.52 35.29
CA GLY A 291 16.05 -29.43 36.28
C GLY A 291 16.40 -30.74 35.60
N GLY A 292 17.62 -30.81 35.09
CA GLY A 292 18.12 -31.89 34.25
C GLY A 292 17.97 -33.29 34.84
N TYR A 293 18.09 -34.24 33.92
CA TYR A 293 18.31 -35.68 34.04
C TYR A 293 18.22 -36.31 35.43
N VAL A 294 17.35 -37.32 35.55
CA VAL A 294 17.45 -38.36 36.57
C VAL A 294 18.77 -39.11 36.33
N PRO A 295 19.66 -39.26 37.34
CA PRO A 295 20.86 -40.06 37.17
C PRO A 295 20.45 -41.53 37.02
N VAL A 296 20.79 -42.12 35.88
CA VAL A 296 20.77 -43.58 35.72
C VAL A 296 21.99 -44.12 36.48
N ASN A 297 21.73 -44.91 37.51
CA ASN A 297 22.75 -45.58 38.31
C ASN A 297 23.55 -46.53 37.38
N PRO A 298 24.90 -46.49 37.33
CA PRO A 298 25.66 -47.40 36.49
C PRO A 298 25.76 -48.75 37.21
N GLY A 299 24.76 -49.59 37.02
CA GLY A 299 24.83 -51.01 37.35
C GLY A 299 25.12 -51.77 36.07
N ASN A 300 26.38 -52.18 35.90
CA ASN A 300 26.93 -53.20 35.00
C ASN A 300 26.13 -53.51 33.73
N GLU A 301 26.67 -53.15 32.56
CA GLU A 301 26.84 -54.06 31.42
C GLU A 301 27.65 -53.36 30.32
N GLU A 302 28.25 -54.18 29.47
CA GLU A 302 29.51 -53.98 28.75
C GLU A 302 29.39 -53.10 27.47
N GLU A 303 30.56 -52.80 26.92
CA GLU A 303 30.87 -51.97 25.75
C GLU A 303 29.99 -52.23 24.50
N GLU A 304 29.56 -51.16 23.81
CA GLU A 304 29.64 -51.03 22.34
C GLU A 304 29.34 -49.59 21.87
N GLU A 305 30.02 -49.19 20.79
CA GLU A 305 30.06 -47.89 20.08
C GLU A 305 28.65 -47.42 19.62
N GLU A 306 28.33 -46.14 19.34
CA GLU A 306 28.92 -45.26 18.32
C GLU A 306 28.27 -43.86 18.46
N GLY A 307 29.07 -42.79 18.33
CA GLY A 307 28.58 -41.42 18.46
C GLY A 307 28.00 -40.87 17.15
N ALA A 308 26.77 -40.35 17.20
CA ALA A 308 26.19 -39.53 16.13
C ALA A 308 26.09 -38.06 16.54
N ALA A 309 27.03 -37.25 16.07
CA ALA A 309 27.00 -35.80 16.14
C ALA A 309 26.07 -35.24 15.04
N CYS A 310 25.06 -34.44 15.40
CA CYS A 310 24.28 -33.68 14.43
C CYS A 310 25.04 -32.43 13.99
N SER A 311 25.56 -32.47 12.76
CA SER A 311 26.19 -31.34 12.07
C SER A 311 25.16 -30.38 11.50
N SER A 312 25.45 -29.09 11.61
CA SER A 312 24.68 -27.97 11.06
C SER A 312 24.77 -27.93 9.53
N LYS A 313 23.62 -27.83 8.86
CA LYS A 313 23.40 -27.20 7.56
C LYS A 313 21.99 -26.64 7.47
#